data_AF-A0A355WIZ9-F1
#
_entry.id   AF-A0A355WIZ9-F1
#
_cell.length_a   1.000
_cell.length_b   1.000
_cell.length_c   1.000
_cell.angle_alpha   90.00
_cell.angle_beta   90.00
_cell.angle_gamma   90.00
#
_symmetry.space_group_name_H-M   'P 1'
#
loop_
_entity.id
_entity.type
_entity.pdbx_description
1 polymer ?
#
loop_
_entity_poly.entity_id
_entity_poly.type
_entity_poly.pdbx_seq_one_letter_code
_entity_poly.pdbx_strand_id
1 'polypeptide(L)'
;VRARNVLSVFMQCFAIAALMSVLWLALGYSIAFGDGNAYWGGIGKAFLLGIDAQTLKGTLPEVLFFAFQMTFAIITPALIVGAYVERVGF
;
A
#
# COMPACT_ATOMS: atom_id res chain seq x y z
N VAL A 1 -24.25 -9.69 -1.72
CA VAL A 1 -23.92 -9.07 -3.03
C VAL A 1 -24.87 -9.55 -4.12
N ARG A 2 -25.84 -8.74 -4.58
CA ARG A 2 -26.61 -9.05 -5.80
C ARG A 2 -25.69 -8.87 -7.02
N ALA A 3 -25.83 -9.70 -8.07
CA ALA A 3 -24.99 -9.66 -9.27
C ALA A 3 -24.84 -8.27 -9.91
N ARG A 4 -25.87 -7.41 -9.77
CA ARG A 4 -25.86 -6.02 -10.27
C ARG A 4 -24.82 -5.12 -9.58
N ASN A 5 -24.43 -5.41 -8.35
CA ASN A 5 -23.48 -4.59 -7.59
C ASN A 5 -22.03 -5.09 -7.71
N VAL A 6 -21.81 -6.31 -8.20
CA VAL A 6 -20.48 -6.93 -8.32
C VAL A 6 -19.54 -6.07 -9.18
N LEU A 7 -20.06 -5.44 -10.23
CA LEU A 7 -19.27 -4.55 -11.08
C LEU A 7 -18.76 -3.30 -10.32
N SER A 8 -19.60 -2.71 -9.45
CA SER A 8 -19.23 -1.56 -8.63
C SER A 8 -18.17 -1.94 -7.59
N VAL A 9 -18.28 -3.14 -7.00
CA VAL A 9 -17.27 -3.69 -6.08
C VAL A 9 -15.91 -3.84 -6.75
N PHE A 10 -15.88 -4.39 -7.97
CA PHE A 10 -14.63 -4.53 -8.70
C PHE A 10 -13.98 -3.17 -9.02
N MET A 11 -14.77 -2.16 -9.41
CA MET A 11 -14.23 -0.80 -9.64
C MET A 11 -13.70 -0.17 -8.35
N GLN A 12 -14.37 -0.36 -7.21
CA GLN A 12 -13.89 0.09 -5.90
C GLN A 12 -12.58 -0.58 -5.50
N CYS A 13 -12.48 -1.90 -5.63
CA CYS A 13 -11.25 -2.64 -5.35
C CYS A 13 -10.08 -2.16 -6.22
N PHE A 14 -10.32 -1.91 -7.51
CA PHE A 14 -9.29 -1.40 -8.42
C PHE A 14 -8.85 0.03 -8.06
N ALA A 15 -9.82 0.91 -7.76
CA ALA A 15 -9.55 2.28 -7.35
C ALA A 15 -8.72 2.33 -6.05
N ILE A 16 -9.05 1.48 -5.07
CA ILE A 16 -8.31 1.40 -3.80
C ILE A 16 -6.91 0.85 -4.03
N ALA A 17 -6.75 -0.18 -4.87
CA ALA A 17 -5.43 -0.72 -5.19
C ALA A 17 -4.53 0.35 -5.86
N ALA A 18 -5.07 1.13 -6.79
CA ALA A 18 -4.36 2.25 -7.41
C ALA A 18 -4.01 3.34 -6.38
N LEU A 19 -4.96 3.77 -5.57
CA LEU A 19 -4.75 4.82 -4.57
C LEU A 19 -3.72 4.39 -3.50
N MET A 20 -3.82 3.15 -3.01
CA MET A 20 -2.91 2.63 -1.99
C MET A 20 -1.51 2.36 -2.52
N SER A 21 -1.36 1.89 -3.77
CA SER A 21 -0.03 1.75 -4.38
C SER A 21 0.68 3.10 -4.53
N VAL A 22 -0.04 4.17 -4.93
CA VAL A 22 0.52 5.52 -5.00
C VAL A 22 0.88 6.05 -3.61
N LEU A 23 0.01 5.90 -2.62
CA LEU A 23 0.29 6.34 -1.24
C LEU A 23 1.46 5.58 -0.62
N TRP A 24 1.57 4.28 -0.89
CA TRP A 24 2.67 3.44 -0.43
C TRP A 24 4.02 3.91 -0.99
N LEU A 25 4.06 4.23 -2.28
CA LEU A 25 5.25 4.77 -2.95
C LEU A 25 5.59 6.18 -2.46
N ALA A 26 4.59 7.05 -2.32
CA ALA A 26 4.81 8.44 -1.94
C ALA A 26 5.34 8.55 -0.51
N LEU A 27 4.69 7.91 0.47
CA LEU A 27 4.97 8.12 1.89
C LEU A 27 4.90 6.84 2.72
N GLY A 28 4.01 5.89 2.38
CA GLY A 28 3.69 4.73 3.22
C GLY A 28 4.91 3.87 3.57
N TYR A 29 5.79 3.64 2.59
CA TYR A 29 7.02 2.91 2.84
C TYR A 29 7.97 3.64 3.80
N SER A 30 8.14 4.95 3.61
CA SER A 30 9.04 5.76 4.45
C SER A 30 8.55 5.82 5.89
N ILE A 31 7.24 5.95 6.10
CA ILE A 31 6.64 5.99 7.43
C ILE A 31 6.78 4.65 8.16
N ALA A 32 6.71 3.52 7.44
CA ALA A 32 6.79 2.19 8.04
C ALA A 32 8.25 1.72 8.28
N PHE A 33 9.18 2.05 7.38
CA PHE A 33 10.52 1.44 7.35
C PHE A 33 11.70 2.42 7.28
N GLY A 34 11.43 3.72 7.41
CA GLY A 34 12.48 4.73 7.52
C GLY A 34 13.13 4.80 8.90
N ASP A 35 14.18 5.60 9.02
CA ASP A 35 15.12 5.62 10.16
C ASP A 35 14.68 6.54 11.32
N GLY A 36 13.38 6.82 11.43
CA GLY A 36 12.82 7.68 12.48
C GLY A 36 12.73 7.01 13.85
N ASN A 37 11.60 7.19 14.55
CA ASN A 37 11.36 6.65 15.88
C ASN A 37 10.49 5.37 15.85
N ALA A 38 10.21 4.79 17.02
CA ALA A 38 9.41 3.57 17.17
C ALA A 38 7.97 3.65 16.63
N TYR A 39 7.45 4.85 16.38
CA TYR A 39 6.09 5.10 15.90
C TYR A 39 6.04 5.74 14.50
N TRP A 40 7.18 6.20 13.97
CA TRP A 40 7.25 7.03 12.77
C TRP A 40 8.61 6.88 12.09
N GLY A 41 8.65 6.30 10.89
CA GLY A 41 9.87 6.09 10.11
C GLY A 41 10.43 7.33 9.41
N GLY A 42 9.73 8.47 9.38
CA GLY A 42 10.21 9.67 8.68
C GLY A 42 9.76 9.76 7.21
N ILE A 43 10.18 10.83 6.54
CA ILE A 43 9.93 11.08 5.10
C ILE A 43 11.19 10.92 4.24
N GLY A 44 12.30 10.48 4.82
CA GLY A 44 13.60 10.38 4.14
C GLY A 44 13.65 9.35 3.00
N LYS A 45 12.74 8.37 2.99
CA LYS A 45 12.62 7.34 1.95
C LYS A 45 11.35 7.51 1.10
N ALA A 46 10.74 8.70 1.12
CA ALA A 46 9.61 9.03 0.26
C ALA A 46 10.02 8.81 -1.21
N PHE A 47 9.12 8.27 -2.04
CA PHE A 47 9.41 7.93 -3.45
C PHE A 47 10.58 6.96 -3.68
N LEU A 48 10.96 6.16 -2.68
CA LEU A 48 12.19 5.36 -2.70
C LEU A 48 13.46 6.21 -2.94
N LEU A 49 13.44 7.49 -2.56
CA LEU A 49 14.61 8.36 -2.66
C LEU A 49 15.77 7.77 -1.84
N GLY A 50 16.91 7.57 -2.51
CA GLY A 50 18.11 6.98 -1.90
C GLY A 50 18.12 5.45 -1.81
N ILE A 51 17.11 4.76 -2.37
CA ILE A 51 17.08 3.30 -2.48
C ILE A 51 17.48 2.93 -3.91
N ASP A 52 18.63 2.30 -4.05
CA ASP A 52 19.12 1.79 -5.31
C ASP A 52 18.92 0.26 -5.37
N ALA A 53 19.09 -0.33 -6.55
CA ALA A 53 18.96 -1.80 -6.73
C ALA A 53 19.98 -2.60 -5.87
N GLN A 54 21.03 -1.93 -5.40
CA GLN A 54 22.08 -2.48 -4.53
C GLN A 54 21.78 -2.29 -3.03
N THR A 55 20.77 -1.50 -2.67
CA THR A 55 20.44 -1.28 -1.26
C THR A 55 19.73 -2.52 -0.71
N LEU A 56 20.31 -3.10 0.35
CA LEU A 56 19.85 -4.34 0.96
C LEU A 56 19.16 -4.04 2.30
N LYS A 57 17.97 -4.60 2.50
CA LYS A 57 17.37 -4.75 3.84
C LYS A 57 17.66 -6.17 4.32
N GLY A 58 18.71 -6.33 5.12
CA GLY A 58 19.20 -7.65 5.54
C GLY A 58 19.92 -8.35 4.39
N THR A 59 19.32 -9.44 3.86
CA THR A 59 19.85 -10.25 2.75
C THR A 59 19.08 -10.08 1.43
N LEU A 60 18.02 -9.27 1.43
CA LEU A 60 17.14 -9.07 0.27
C LEU A 60 17.28 -7.64 -0.27
N PRO A 61 17.20 -7.45 -1.61
CA PRO A 61 17.10 -6.11 -2.19
C PRO A 61 15.90 -5.36 -1.62
N GLU A 62 16.13 -4.12 -1.20
CA GLU A 62 15.12 -3.29 -0.53
C GLU A 62 13.91 -3.03 -1.45
N VAL A 63 14.11 -3.02 -2.77
CA VAL A 63 13.03 -2.95 -3.78
C VAL A 63 12.11 -4.18 -3.75
N LEU A 64 12.67 -5.38 -3.55
CA LEU A 64 11.85 -6.60 -3.40
C LEU A 64 11.07 -6.57 -2.10
N PHE A 65 11.70 -6.10 -1.02
CA PHE A 65 11.04 -5.94 0.27
C PHE A 65 9.90 -4.91 0.17
N PHE A 66 10.11 -3.79 -0.53
CA PHE A 66 9.09 -2.78 -0.81
C PHE A 66 7.89 -3.38 -1.57
N ALA A 67 8.14 -4.15 -2.63
CA ALA A 67 7.08 -4.78 -3.42
C ALA A 67 6.30 -5.83 -2.62
N PHE A 68 7.00 -6.62 -1.81
CA PHE A 68 6.37 -7.60 -0.93
C PHE A 68 5.45 -6.91 0.10
N GLN A 69 5.94 -5.86 0.77
CA GLN A 69 5.15 -5.13 1.78
C GLN A 69 3.99 -4.33 1.17
N MET A 70 4.12 -3.86 -0.08
CA MET A 70 3.04 -3.21 -0.80
C MET A 70 1.80 -4.10 -0.89
N THR A 71 1.95 -5.42 -1.02
CA THR A 71 0.82 -6.35 -1.09
C THR A 71 -0.05 -6.29 0.17
N PHE A 72 0.57 -6.26 1.35
CA PHE A 72 -0.13 -6.12 2.63
C PHE A 72 -0.78 -4.74 2.78
N ALA A 73 -0.08 -3.69 2.35
CA ALA A 73 -0.60 -2.33 2.38
C ALA A 73 -1.84 -2.16 1.50
N ILE A 74 -1.92 -2.86 0.36
CA ILE A 74 -3.09 -2.84 -0.53
C ILE A 74 -4.23 -3.72 0.01
N ILE A 75 -3.94 -4.92 0.53
CA ILE A 75 -4.98 -5.88 0.93
C ILE A 75 -5.78 -5.41 2.13
N THR A 76 -5.15 -4.75 3.09
CA THR A 76 -5.80 -4.33 4.35
C THR A 76 -6.99 -3.38 4.13
N PRO A 77 -6.83 -2.25 3.39
CA PRO A 77 -7.94 -1.37 3.07
C PRO A 77 -8.93 -2.00 2.07
N ALA A 78 -8.45 -2.87 1.17
CA ALA A 78 -9.35 -3.61 0.26
C ALA A 78 -10.32 -4.52 1.03
N LEU A 79 -9.86 -5.18 2.11
CA LEU A 79 -10.72 -5.98 2.99
C LEU A 79 -11.72 -5.13 3.76
N ILE A 80 -11.30 -3.95 4.24
CA ILE A 80 -12.20 -3.02 4.94
C ILE A 80 -13.32 -2.57 3.99
N VAL A 81 -12.99 -2.10 2.79
CA VAL A 81 -14.03 -1.64 1.86
C VAL A 81 -14.88 -2.81 1.35
N GLY A 82 -14.27 -3.97 1.08
CA GLY A 82 -15.01 -5.18 0.74
C GLY A 82 -16.05 -5.60 1.80
N ALA A 83 -15.78 -5.34 3.08
CA ALA A 83 -16.73 -5.58 4.17
C ALA A 83 -17.90 -4.57 4.21
N TYR A 84 -17.67 -3.33 3.75
CA TYR A 84 -18.67 -2.25 3.79
C TYR A 84 -19.37 -2.00 2.45
N VAL A 85 -19.03 -2.73 1.40
CA VAL A 85 -19.45 -2.55 -0.01
C VAL A 85 -20.96 -2.36 -0.24
N GLU A 86 -21.82 -2.82 0.67
CA GLU A 86 -23.28 -2.65 0.56
C GLU A 86 -23.85 -1.42 1.29
N ARG A 87 -23.02 -0.65 2.02
CA ARG A 87 -23.44 0.51 2.81
C ARG A 87 -22.77 1.84 2.43
N VAL A 88 -21.77 1.82 1.55
CA VAL A 88 -21.08 3.02 1.09
C VAL A 88 -21.41 3.27 -0.38
N GLY A 89 -22.03 4.42 -0.67
CA GLY A 89 -22.14 4.93 -2.04
C GLY A 89 -20.79 5.46 -2.51
N PHE A 90 -20.49 5.24 -3.78
CA PHE A 90 -19.35 5.89 -4.44
C PHE A 90 -19.70 7.33 -4.80
#